data_AF-A0A973GRT6-F1
#
_entry.id   AF-A0A973GRT6-F1
#
_cell.length_a   1.000
_cell.length_b   1.000
_cell.length_c   1.000
_cell.angle_alpha   90.00
_cell.angle_beta   90.00
_cell.angle_gamma   90.00
#
_symmetry.space_group_name_H-M   'P 1'
#
loop_
_entity.id
_entity.type
_entity.pdbx_description
1 polymer ?
#
loop_
_entity_poly.entity_id
_entity_poly.type
_entity_poly.pdbx_seq_one_letter_code
_entity_poly.pdbx_strand_id
1 'polypeptide(L)'
;MKRIVAVVVLLLFVAAPLMAADTVTLKAKNGDVTFNHKVHGEKAGCKACHPEATPAKISLGGKDPAHKLCGGCHAEQKAGPQPNKCMECHKMKK
;
A
#
# COMPACT_ATOMS: atom_id res chain seq x y z
N MET A 1 20.39 37.29 14.23
CA MET A 1 19.86 37.09 12.85
C MET A 1 20.35 35.80 12.19
N LYS A 2 21.66 35.56 12.03
CA LYS A 2 22.19 34.33 11.39
C LYS A 2 21.80 33.00 12.09
N ARG A 3 21.69 33.02 13.43
CA ARG A 3 21.28 31.84 14.23
C ARG A 3 19.77 31.55 14.17
N ILE A 4 18.94 32.57 13.93
CA ILE A 4 17.48 32.41 13.84
C ILE A 4 17.11 31.79 12.49
N VAL A 5 17.78 32.21 11.42
CA VAL A 5 17.63 31.62 10.08
C VAL A 5 18.03 30.13 10.07
N ALA A 6 19.10 29.76 10.77
CA ALA A 6 19.54 28.37 10.86
C ALA A 6 18.53 27.45 11.59
N VAL A 7 17.84 27.96 12.62
CA VAL A 7 16.85 27.19 13.39
C VAL A 7 15.55 27.01 12.61
N VAL A 8 15.13 28.02 11.83
CA VAL A 8 13.92 27.94 10.98
C VAL A 8 14.11 26.95 9.81
N VAL A 9 15.30 26.90 9.22
CA VAL A 9 15.63 25.93 8.15
C VAL A 9 15.72 24.50 8.69
N LEU A 10 16.18 24.31 9.93
CA LEU A 10 16.23 22.99 10.56
C LEU A 10 14.84 22.46 10.93
N LEU A 11 13.91 23.33 11.34
CA LEU A 11 12.53 22.96 11.64
C LEU A 11 11.73 22.56 10.38
N LEU A 12 12.10 23.06 9.20
CA LEU A 12 11.46 22.71 7.92
C LEU A 12 11.82 21.31 7.40
N PHE A 13 12.89 20.68 7.91
CA PHE A 13 13.28 19.31 7.50
C PHE A 13 12.64 18.20 8.34
N VAL A 14 11.97 18.53 9.45
CA VAL A 14 11.37 17.51 10.36
C VAL A 14 9.94 17.11 9.92
N ALA A 15 9.32 17.87 9.00
CA ALA A 15 7.97 17.63 8.52
C ALA A 15 7.95 16.89 7.18
N ALA A 16 8.67 15.78 7.04
CA ALA A 16 8.31 14.82 5.99
C ALA A 16 7.02 14.12 6.44
N PRO A 17 5.89 14.26 5.73
CA PRO A 17 4.64 13.65 6.16
C PRO A 17 4.78 12.12 6.15
N LEU A 18 4.47 11.48 7.26
CA LEU A 18 4.18 10.05 7.43
C LEU A 18 2.90 9.62 6.66
N MET A 19 2.66 10.18 5.48
CA MET A 19 1.45 9.92 4.69
C MET A 19 1.66 8.67 3.85
N ALA A 20 0.84 7.66 4.09
CA ALA A 20 0.74 6.51 3.20
C ALA A 20 0.24 6.98 1.82
N ALA A 21 0.85 6.49 0.75
CA ALA A 21 0.41 6.81 -0.61
C ALA A 21 -1.02 6.29 -0.85
N ASP A 22 -1.87 7.07 -1.53
CA ASP A 22 -3.25 6.65 -1.85
C ASP A 22 -3.29 5.38 -2.69
N THR A 23 -2.29 5.22 -3.56
CA THR A 23 -2.11 4.01 -4.38
C THR A 23 -0.67 3.54 -4.30
N VAL A 24 -0.50 2.22 -4.35
CA VAL A 24 0.80 1.53 -4.31
C VAL A 24 0.89 0.64 -5.54
N THR A 25 1.97 0.75 -6.30
CA THR A 25 2.24 -0.19 -7.40
C THR A 25 3.04 -1.37 -6.88
N LEU A 26 2.46 -2.56 -6.98
CA LEU A 26 3.11 -3.82 -6.67
C LEU A 26 3.70 -4.38 -7.96
N LYS A 27 5.03 -4.42 -8.03
CA LYS A 27 5.75 -4.95 -9.20
C LYS A 27 5.55 -6.46 -9.27
N ALA A 28 5.13 -6.96 -10.43
CA ALA A 28 5.02 -8.38 -10.68
C ALA A 28 5.43 -8.72 -12.11
N LYS A 29 5.97 -9.92 -12.32
CA LYS A 29 6.43 -10.38 -13.65
C LYS A 29 5.31 -10.46 -14.68
N ASN A 30 4.08 -10.70 -14.23
CA ASN A 30 2.92 -10.91 -15.10
C ASN A 30 2.06 -9.64 -15.28
N GLY A 31 2.64 -8.47 -15.04
CA GLY A 31 1.94 -7.18 -15.05
C GLY A 31 1.83 -6.60 -13.65
N ASP A 32 2.15 -5.30 -13.53
CA ASP A 32 2.07 -4.59 -12.26
C ASP A 32 0.64 -4.55 -11.73
N VAL A 33 0.50 -4.64 -10.42
CA VAL A 33 -0.79 -4.53 -9.73
C VAL A 33 -0.89 -3.17 -9.06
N THR A 34 -1.92 -2.40 -9.39
CA THR A 34 -2.21 -1.15 -8.69
C THR A 34 -3.09 -1.43 -7.48
N PHE A 35 -2.54 -1.28 -6.28
CA PHE A 35 -3.25 -1.40 -5.03
C PHE A 35 -3.75 -0.03 -4.57
N ASN A 36 -5.06 0.13 -4.36
CA ASN A 36 -5.65 1.37 -3.86
C ASN A 36 -5.67 1.36 -2.32
N HIS A 37 -4.56 1.79 -1.71
CA HIS A 37 -4.35 1.75 -0.26
C HIS A 37 -5.38 2.58 0.49
N LYS A 38 -5.79 3.75 -0.04
CA LYS A 38 -6.81 4.60 0.59
C LYS A 38 -8.13 3.87 0.78
N VAL A 39 -8.67 3.27 -0.29
CA VAL A 39 -9.96 2.56 -0.25
C VAL A 39 -9.90 1.35 0.70
N HIS A 40 -8.78 0.63 0.72
CA HIS A 40 -8.63 -0.50 1.64
C HIS A 40 -8.52 -0.04 3.09
N GLY A 41 -7.82 1.06 3.37
CA GLY A 41 -7.76 1.66 4.70
C GLY A 41 -9.14 2.10 5.21
N GLU A 42 -9.95 2.70 4.34
CA GLU A 42 -11.31 3.15 4.68
C GLU A 42 -12.29 1.99 4.91
N LYS A 43 -12.12 0.86 4.20
CA LYS A 43 -13.07 -0.27 4.25
C LYS A 43 -12.66 -1.38 5.21
N ALA A 44 -11.38 -1.73 5.26
CA ALA A 44 -10.85 -2.84 6.04
C ALA A 44 -10.08 -2.40 7.29
N GLY A 45 -9.70 -1.12 7.37
CA GLY A 45 -8.87 -0.59 8.45
C GLY A 45 -7.41 -1.00 8.36
N CYS A 46 -6.54 -0.25 9.03
CA CYS A 46 -5.08 -0.42 8.93
C CYS A 46 -4.61 -1.79 9.45
N LYS A 47 -5.28 -2.31 10.50
CA LYS A 47 -4.91 -3.56 11.18
C LYS A 47 -5.15 -4.81 10.34
N ALA A 48 -5.97 -4.73 9.30
CA ALA A 48 -6.23 -5.86 8.40
C ALA A 48 -4.96 -6.29 7.64
N CYS A 49 -4.05 -5.36 7.35
CA CYS A 49 -2.79 -5.64 6.66
C CYS A 49 -1.55 -5.32 7.50
N HIS A 50 -1.65 -4.38 8.44
CA HIS A 50 -0.58 -3.98 9.36
C HIS A 50 -0.98 -4.34 10.80
N PRO A 51 -0.72 -5.58 11.25
CA PRO A 51 -1.10 -6.01 12.60
C PRO A 51 -0.35 -5.24 13.70
N GLU A 52 0.81 -4.65 13.37
CA GLU A 52 1.58 -3.81 14.27
C GLU A 52 0.99 -2.41 14.42
N ALA A 53 1.31 -1.75 15.55
CA ALA A 53 0.75 -0.44 15.88
C ALA A 53 1.15 0.66 14.89
N THR A 54 2.30 0.54 14.22
CA THR A 54 2.80 1.52 13.27
C THR A 54 2.84 0.91 11.87
N PRO A 55 2.02 1.39 10.92
CA PRO A 55 2.06 0.90 9.54
C PRO A 55 3.44 1.14 8.93
N ALA A 56 4.05 0.06 8.44
CA ALA A 56 5.33 0.09 7.74
C ALA A 56 5.21 -0.61 6.38
N LYS A 57 6.24 -0.47 5.54
CA LYS A 57 6.26 -1.16 4.25
C LYS A 57 6.19 -2.67 4.47
N ILE A 58 5.12 -3.30 3.98
CA ILE A 58 4.95 -4.76 4.05
C ILE A 58 5.71 -5.44 2.92
N SER A 59 6.41 -6.51 3.25
CA SER A 59 6.89 -7.47 2.27
C SER A 59 5.79 -8.51 2.06
N LEU A 60 5.30 -8.66 0.82
CA LEU A 60 4.26 -9.64 0.49
C LEU A 60 4.78 -11.08 0.41
N GLY A 61 6.07 -11.33 0.64
CA GLY A 61 6.64 -12.68 0.66
C GLY A 61 6.58 -13.43 -0.69
N GLY A 62 6.31 -12.73 -1.80
CA GLY A 62 6.24 -13.32 -3.14
C GLY A 62 4.80 -13.55 -3.62
N LYS A 63 4.63 -14.41 -4.64
CA LYS A 63 3.35 -14.60 -5.34
C LYS A 63 2.30 -15.29 -4.45
N ASP A 64 2.68 -16.34 -3.74
CA ASP A 64 1.72 -17.21 -3.05
C ASP A 64 1.10 -16.52 -1.84
N PRO A 65 1.87 -15.83 -0.97
CA PRO A 65 1.27 -15.10 0.13
C PRO A 65 0.47 -13.88 -0.36
N ALA A 66 0.87 -13.23 -1.45
CA ALA A 66 0.09 -12.15 -2.06
C ALA A 66 -1.28 -12.64 -2.57
N HIS A 67 -1.32 -13.77 -3.30
CA HIS A 67 -2.58 -14.35 -3.78
C HIS A 67 -3.46 -14.81 -2.61
N LYS A 68 -2.86 -15.38 -1.55
CA LYS A 68 -3.61 -15.77 -0.36
C LYS A 68 -4.19 -14.58 0.39
N LEU A 69 -3.41 -13.51 0.57
CA LEU A 69 -3.84 -12.30 1.28
C LEU A 69 -4.92 -11.55 0.50
N CYS A 70 -4.60 -11.13 -0.73
CA CYS A 70 -5.49 -10.31 -1.54
C CYS A 70 -6.70 -11.13 -2.02
N GLY A 71 -6.43 -12.28 -2.64
CA GLY A 71 -7.46 -13.16 -3.21
C GLY A 71 -8.34 -13.80 -2.16
N GLY A 72 -7.78 -14.19 -1.01
CA GLY A 72 -8.55 -14.75 0.11
C GLY A 72 -9.54 -13.73 0.68
N CYS A 73 -9.07 -12.51 0.98
CA CYS A 73 -9.94 -11.45 1.48
C CYS A 73 -11.03 -11.06 0.48
N HIS A 74 -10.68 -10.88 -0.80
CA HIS A 74 -11.68 -10.54 -1.84
C HIS A 74 -12.72 -11.64 -2.07
N ALA A 75 -12.32 -12.91 -1.94
CA ALA A 75 -13.24 -14.05 -2.04
C ALA A 75 -14.18 -14.10 -0.82
N GLU A 76 -13.64 -13.92 0.39
CA GLU A 76 -14.41 -13.93 1.64
C GLU A 76 -15.44 -12.79 1.69
N GLN A 77 -14.99 -11.58 1.34
CA GLN A 77 -15.84 -10.38 1.31
C GLN A 77 -16.75 -10.31 0.07
N LYS A 78 -16.58 -11.23 -0.88
CA LYS A 78 -17.24 -11.21 -2.20
C LYS A 78 -17.16 -9.84 -2.88
N ALA A 79 -16.02 -9.17 -2.71
CA ALA A 79 -15.80 -7.80 -3.14
C ALA A 79 -14.41 -7.65 -3.78
N GLY A 80 -14.36 -6.89 -4.87
CA GLY A 80 -13.13 -6.66 -5.62
C GLY A 80 -12.75 -7.80 -6.58
N PRO A 81 -11.58 -7.68 -7.23
CA PRO A 81 -11.05 -8.66 -8.17
C PRO A 81 -10.94 -10.07 -7.58
N GLN A 82 -11.39 -11.07 -8.32
CA GLN A 82 -11.37 -12.45 -7.85
C GLN A 82 -10.04 -13.14 -8.19
N PRO A 83 -9.53 -14.05 -7.33
CA PRO A 83 -8.22 -14.68 -7.53
C PRO A 83 -8.11 -15.50 -8.82
N ASN A 84 -9.24 -15.95 -9.38
CA ASN A 84 -9.30 -16.67 -10.66
C ASN A 84 -9.30 -15.75 -11.89
N LYS A 85 -9.38 -14.42 -11.72
CA LYS A 85 -9.41 -13.43 -12.79
C LYS A 85 -8.10 -12.63 -12.82
N CYS A 86 -7.04 -13.28 -13.31
CA CYS A 86 -5.67 -12.77 -13.26
C CYS A 86 -5.53 -11.31 -13.74
N MET A 87 -6.20 -10.95 -14.84
CA MET A 87 -6.10 -9.65 -15.50
C MET A 87 -6.87 -8.52 -14.79
N GLU A 88 -7.75 -8.84 -13.82
CA GLU A 88 -8.42 -7.82 -13.02
C GLU A 88 -7.44 -7.14 -12.04
N CYS A 89 -6.42 -7.89 -11.58
CA CYS A 89 -5.32 -7.37 -10.77
C CYS A 89 -4.09 -7.02 -11.62
N HIS A 90 -3.63 -7.95 -12.45
CA HIS A 90 -2.40 -7.81 -13.23
C HIS A 90 -2.67 -7.09 -14.55
N LYS A 91 -2.70 -5.76 -14.49
CA LYS A 91 -2.85 -4.94 -15.70
C LYS A 91 -1.49 -4.80 -16.37
N MET A 92 -1.28 -5.55 -17.44
CA MET A 92 -0.15 -5.32 -18.33
C MET A 92 -0.32 -3.92 -18.94
N LYS A 93 0.61 -3.01 -18.61
CA LYS A 93 0.71 -1.76 -19.35
C LYS A 93 1.09 -2.13 -20.78
N LYS A 94 0.23 -1.75 -21.73
CA LYS A 94 0.48 -1.90 -23.16
C LYS A 94 1.58 -0.93 -23.59
#